data_AF-A0A7C7J7X1-F1
#
_entry.id   AF-A0A7C7J7X1-F1
#
_cell.length_a   1.000
_cell.length_b   1.000
_cell.length_c   1.000
_cell.angle_alpha   90.00
_cell.angle_beta   90.00
_cell.angle_gamma   90.00
#
_symmetry.space_group_name_H-M   'P 1'
#
loop_
_entity.id
_entity.type
_entity.pdbx_description
1 polymer ?
#
loop_
_entity_poly.entity_id
_entity_poly.type
_entity_poly.pdbx_seq_one_letter_code
_entity_poly.pdbx_strand_id
1 'polypeptide(L)'
;MPTDIADTAQPLPNPYIPGSEENLGAIEKLNNILDSRESTRIYWGRLSWWGPMRILRQSFGILIFLAAFVGIVAPILAPTSLWQVLALWLPLLFLALGPSLMGAEAAMKAAEARFELSARQGNDHRATPGSDRIIESLRDSRRNGWLQITLGLFAIGMMTFSIFNEKASISWNMALLIAMVIG
;
A
#
# COMPACT_ATOMS: atom_id res chain seq x y z
N MET A 1 28.52 -17.62 -60.35
CA MET A 1 28.46 -18.84 -59.51
C MET A 1 28.15 -18.41 -58.10
N PRO A 2 27.04 -18.85 -57.50
CA PRO A 2 26.77 -18.63 -56.09
C PRO A 2 27.60 -19.63 -55.28
N THR A 3 28.29 -19.17 -54.24
CA THR A 3 28.89 -20.03 -53.23
C THR A 3 28.08 -19.83 -51.96
N ASP A 4 26.99 -20.60 -51.83
CA ASP A 4 26.32 -20.80 -50.56
C ASP A 4 27.26 -21.61 -49.67
N ILE A 5 28.08 -20.90 -48.90
CA ILE A 5 28.80 -21.49 -47.78
C ILE A 5 27.75 -21.65 -46.69
N ALA A 6 27.14 -22.84 -46.63
CA ALA A 6 26.30 -23.22 -45.52
C ALA A 6 27.12 -23.04 -44.24
N ASP A 7 26.71 -22.08 -43.42
CA ASP A 7 27.21 -21.80 -42.09
C ASP A 7 26.86 -23.00 -41.19
N THR A 8 27.63 -24.08 -41.32
CA THR A 8 27.59 -25.27 -40.46
C THR A 8 28.47 -25.05 -39.24
N ALA A 9 28.41 -23.85 -38.65
CA ALA A 9 28.91 -23.63 -37.30
C ALA A 9 28.10 -24.50 -36.35
N GLN A 10 28.59 -25.71 -36.04
CA GLN A 10 28.08 -26.48 -34.92
C GLN A 10 28.19 -25.58 -33.67
N PRO A 11 27.08 -25.34 -32.95
CA PRO A 11 27.13 -24.57 -31.73
C PRO A 11 28.13 -25.25 -30.79
N LEU A 12 29.04 -24.44 -30.24
CA LEU A 12 30.06 -24.90 -29.30
C LEU A 12 29.40 -25.76 -28.21
N PRO A 13 30.02 -26.88 -27.81
CA PRO A 13 29.48 -27.73 -26.75
C PRO A 13 29.22 -26.88 -25.50
N ASN A 14 27.97 -26.81 -25.07
CA ASN A 14 27.61 -26.05 -23.89
C ASN A 14 28.33 -26.69 -22.68
N PRO A 15 29.23 -25.97 -21.99
CA PRO A 15 29.97 -26.49 -20.84
C PRO A 15 29.09 -26.66 -19.60
N TYR A 16 27.84 -26.18 -19.64
CA TYR A 16 26.90 -26.22 -18.54
C TYR A 16 25.95 -27.41 -18.63
N ILE A 17 25.45 -27.84 -17.47
CA ILE A 17 24.50 -28.95 -17.33
C ILE A 17 23.24 -28.64 -18.17
N PRO A 18 22.66 -29.62 -18.89
CA PRO A 18 21.40 -29.45 -19.59
C PRO A 18 20.31 -28.86 -18.67
N GLY A 19 19.65 -27.78 -19.08
CA GLY A 19 18.65 -27.05 -18.27
C GLY A 19 19.20 -25.86 -17.45
N SER A 20 20.53 -25.65 -17.43
CA SER A 20 21.15 -24.47 -16.81
C SER A 20 20.72 -23.15 -17.48
N GLU A 21 20.56 -23.13 -18.80
CA GLU A 21 20.11 -21.96 -19.57
C GLU A 21 18.67 -21.55 -19.19
N GLU A 22 17.79 -22.53 -18.96
CA GLU A 22 16.41 -22.27 -18.50
C GLU A 22 16.39 -21.68 -17.09
N ASN A 23 17.27 -22.19 -16.19
CA ASN A 23 17.40 -21.64 -14.85
C ASN A 23 18.03 -20.23 -14.86
N LEU A 24 19.05 -19.99 -15.69
CA LEU A 24 19.67 -18.68 -15.88
C LEU A 24 18.64 -17.64 -16.37
N GLY A 25 17.85 -17.99 -17.39
CA GLY A 25 16.76 -17.13 -17.88
C GLY A 25 15.67 -16.90 -16.83
N ALA A 26 15.37 -17.89 -15.99
CA ALA A 26 14.43 -17.74 -14.89
C ALA A 26 14.94 -16.81 -13.77
N ILE A 27 16.24 -16.90 -13.43
CA ILE A 27 16.91 -16.01 -12.47
C ILE A 27 16.92 -14.58 -13.00
N GLU A 28 17.27 -14.38 -14.27
CA GLU A 28 17.28 -13.06 -14.90
C GLU A 28 15.88 -12.43 -14.91
N LYS A 29 14.85 -13.21 -15.26
CA LYS A 29 13.45 -12.77 -15.16
C LYS A 29 13.07 -12.36 -13.74
N LEU A 30 13.53 -13.10 -12.73
CA LEU A 30 13.22 -12.81 -11.33
C LEU A 30 13.95 -11.56 -10.82
N ASN A 31 15.19 -11.33 -11.26
CA ASN A 31 15.91 -10.08 -11.02
C ASN A 31 15.16 -8.88 -11.59
N ASN A 32 14.69 -8.96 -12.84
CA ASN A 32 13.88 -7.88 -13.45
C ASN A 32 12.59 -7.60 -12.66
N ILE A 33 11.92 -8.66 -12.17
CA ILE A 33 10.74 -8.52 -11.30
C ILE A 33 11.12 -7.87 -9.97
N LEU A 34 12.24 -8.28 -9.37
CA LEU A 34 12.72 -7.75 -8.12
C LEU A 34 13.04 -6.25 -8.24
N ASP A 35 13.74 -5.84 -9.29
CA ASP A 35 14.10 -4.43 -9.54
C ASP A 35 12.85 -3.55 -9.71
N SER A 36 11.84 -4.04 -10.42
CA SER A 36 10.55 -3.36 -10.56
C SER A 36 9.80 -3.22 -9.23
N ARG A 37 9.82 -4.26 -8.39
CA ARG A 37 9.19 -4.23 -7.06
C ARG A 37 9.95 -3.34 -6.08
N GLU A 38 11.28 -3.35 -6.17
CA GLU A 38 12.17 -2.53 -5.36
C GLU A 38 12.03 -1.05 -5.69
N SER A 39 11.96 -0.70 -6.98
CA SER A 39 11.72 0.69 -7.40
C SER A 39 10.37 1.20 -6.91
N THR A 40 9.33 0.37 -6.97
CA THR A 40 8.00 0.66 -6.43
C THR A 40 8.04 0.84 -4.90
N ARG A 41 8.75 -0.03 -4.18
CA ARG A 41 8.95 0.08 -2.72
C ARG A 41 9.65 1.38 -2.34
N ILE A 42 10.71 1.75 -3.05
CA ILE A 42 11.48 2.98 -2.81
C ILE A 42 10.62 4.21 -3.12
N TYR A 43 9.87 4.18 -4.22
CA TYR A 43 8.99 5.29 -4.62
C TYR A 43 7.95 5.59 -3.54
N TRP A 44 7.13 4.59 -3.16
CA TRP A 44 6.09 4.76 -2.14
C TRP A 44 6.68 4.97 -0.75
N GLY A 45 7.80 4.32 -0.44
CA GLY A 45 8.56 4.54 0.78
C GLY A 45 8.97 6.01 0.92
N ARG A 46 9.63 6.57 -0.10
CA ARG A 46 10.06 7.98 -0.10
C ARG A 46 8.89 8.94 0.00
N LEU A 47 7.79 8.67 -0.72
CA LEU A 47 6.59 9.50 -0.66
C LEU A 47 5.98 9.49 0.75
N SER A 48 5.86 8.31 1.38
CA SER A 48 5.31 8.16 2.73
C SER A 48 6.18 8.80 3.84
N TRP A 49 7.49 8.93 3.59
CA TRP A 49 8.45 9.54 4.50
C TRP A 49 8.62 11.04 4.30
N TRP A 50 7.97 11.63 3.30
CA TRP A 50 8.00 13.06 3.09
C TRP A 50 7.37 13.80 4.29
N GLY A 51 8.03 14.85 4.80
CA GLY A 51 7.63 15.54 6.02
C GLY A 51 6.15 15.96 6.07
N PRO A 52 5.62 16.67 5.06
CA PRO A 52 4.22 17.05 4.98
C PRO A 52 3.27 15.85 5.00
N MET A 53 3.64 14.78 4.30
CA MET A 53 2.87 13.54 4.22
C MET A 53 2.75 12.86 5.58
N ARG A 54 3.84 12.88 6.36
CA ARG A 54 3.87 12.32 7.71
C ARG A 54 2.94 13.09 8.65
N ILE A 55 2.98 14.42 8.59
CA ILE A 55 2.10 15.29 9.37
C ILE A 55 0.65 15.04 8.97
N LEU A 56 0.35 15.06 7.67
CA LEU A 56 -1.00 14.82 7.14
C LEU A 56 -1.60 13.51 7.66
N ARG A 57 -0.83 12.42 7.60
CA ARG A 57 -1.25 11.10 8.10
C ARG A 57 -1.57 11.13 9.60
N GLN A 58 -0.74 11.80 10.41
CA GLN A 58 -0.96 11.90 11.86
C GLN A 58 -2.13 12.83 12.21
N SER A 59 -2.30 13.91 11.44
CA SER A 59 -3.37 14.88 11.67
C SER A 59 -4.72 14.43 11.13
N PHE A 60 -4.78 13.44 10.22
CA PHE A 60 -6.03 13.04 9.58
C PHE A 60 -7.14 12.66 10.57
N GLY A 61 -6.80 11.86 11.59
CA GLY A 61 -7.74 11.49 12.65
C GLY A 61 -8.22 12.72 13.44
N ILE A 62 -7.29 13.59 13.81
CA ILE A 62 -7.58 14.87 14.49
C ILE A 62 -8.50 15.76 13.63
N LEU A 63 -8.32 15.78 12.31
CA LEU A 63 -9.18 16.54 11.41
C LEU A 63 -10.61 16.00 11.39
N ILE A 64 -10.79 14.67 11.33
CA ILE A 64 -12.12 14.05 11.43
C ILE A 64 -12.75 14.38 12.78
N PHE A 65 -12.00 14.24 13.87
CA PHE A 65 -12.44 14.60 15.22
C PHE A 65 -12.95 16.04 15.28
N LEU A 66 -12.13 16.99 14.81
CA LEU A 66 -12.48 18.41 14.83
C LEU A 66 -13.69 18.72 13.96
N ALA A 67 -13.79 18.11 12.78
CA ALA A 67 -14.92 18.31 11.89
C ALA A 67 -16.24 17.76 12.48
N ALA A 68 -16.19 16.58 13.10
CA ALA A 68 -17.33 16.01 13.80
C ALA A 68 -17.72 16.86 15.03
N PHE A 69 -16.75 17.33 15.81
CA PHE A 69 -16.97 18.20 16.95
C PHE A 69 -17.64 19.52 16.55
N VAL A 70 -17.15 20.18 15.50
CA VAL A 70 -17.76 21.41 14.96
C VAL A 70 -19.18 21.13 14.47
N GLY A 71 -19.44 19.96 13.87
CA GLY A 71 -20.78 19.56 13.45
C GLY A 71 -21.78 19.38 14.60
N ILE A 72 -21.29 19.04 15.80
CA ILE A 72 -22.12 18.93 17.02
C ILE A 72 -22.34 20.33 17.64
N VAL A 73 -21.27 21.11 17.83
CA VAL A 73 -21.33 22.41 18.51
C VAL A 73 -22.02 23.48 17.65
N ALA A 74 -21.78 23.46 16.35
CA ALA A 74 -22.31 24.44 15.40
C ALA A 74 -22.94 23.75 14.16
N PRO A 75 -24.16 23.19 14.29
CA PRO A 75 -24.83 22.47 13.20
C PRO A 75 -25.11 23.34 11.95
N ILE A 76 -25.07 24.66 12.10
CA ILE A 76 -25.19 25.62 10.99
C ILE A 76 -23.99 25.53 10.01
N LEU A 77 -22.80 25.21 10.52
CA LEU A 77 -21.56 25.07 9.75
C LEU A 77 -21.41 23.67 9.14
N ALA A 78 -22.25 22.72 9.56
CA ALA A 78 -22.18 21.35 9.07
C ALA A 78 -22.56 21.27 7.58
N PRO A 79 -21.86 20.43 6.79
CA PRO A 79 -22.14 20.24 5.37
C PRO A 79 -23.60 19.88 5.13
N THR A 80 -24.20 20.50 4.11
CA THR A 80 -25.62 20.28 3.76
C THR A 80 -25.80 19.23 2.68
N SER A 81 -24.74 18.88 1.96
CA SER A 81 -24.79 17.88 0.89
C SER A 81 -23.79 16.75 1.11
N LEU A 82 -24.22 15.54 0.79
CA LEU A 82 -23.39 14.34 0.79
C LEU A 82 -22.13 14.52 -0.07
N TRP A 83 -22.27 15.19 -1.21
CA TRP A 83 -21.14 15.43 -2.10
C TRP A 83 -20.05 16.29 -1.49
N GLN A 84 -20.38 17.25 -0.61
CA GLN A 84 -19.36 18.03 0.09
C GLN A 84 -18.51 17.16 1.02
N VAL A 85 -19.15 16.21 1.72
CA VAL A 85 -18.43 15.30 2.61
C VAL A 85 -17.58 14.32 1.81
N LEU A 86 -18.13 13.66 0.80
CA LEU A 86 -17.37 12.69 0.02
C LEU A 86 -16.26 13.34 -0.80
N ALA A 87 -16.51 14.48 -1.46
CA ALA A 87 -15.50 15.14 -2.28
C ALA A 87 -14.34 15.70 -1.47
N LEU A 88 -14.56 16.06 -0.20
CA LEU A 88 -13.51 16.54 0.69
C LEU A 88 -12.76 15.38 1.36
N TRP A 89 -13.48 14.49 2.03
CA TRP A 89 -12.86 13.52 2.94
C TRP A 89 -12.32 12.28 2.25
N LEU A 90 -12.94 11.84 1.15
CA LEU A 90 -12.55 10.60 0.47
C LEU A 90 -11.19 10.76 -0.25
N PRO A 91 -10.95 11.84 -1.01
CA PRO A 91 -9.61 12.13 -1.55
C PRO A 91 -8.58 12.37 -0.43
N LEU A 92 -8.97 13.07 0.65
CA LEU A 92 -8.07 13.34 1.76
C LEU A 92 -7.64 12.06 2.49
N LEU A 93 -8.54 11.09 2.67
CA LEU A 93 -8.24 9.79 3.25
C LEU A 93 -7.20 9.04 2.41
N PHE A 94 -7.43 8.92 1.09
CA PHE A 94 -6.51 8.23 0.21
C PHE A 94 -5.18 8.97 0.08
N LEU A 95 -5.21 10.31 0.08
CA LEU A 95 -4.02 11.12 0.07
C LEU A 95 -3.23 10.97 1.38
N ALA A 96 -3.87 10.82 2.54
CA ALA A 96 -3.19 10.71 3.83
C ALA A 96 -2.67 9.29 4.15
N LEU A 97 -3.46 8.25 3.82
CA LEU A 97 -3.16 6.87 4.21
C LEU A 97 -2.61 6.03 3.05
N GLY A 98 -2.98 6.36 1.81
CA GLY A 98 -2.70 5.57 0.62
C GLY A 98 -1.21 5.29 0.40
N PRO A 99 -0.32 6.30 0.37
CA PRO A 99 1.12 6.09 0.19
C PRO A 99 1.75 5.19 1.26
N SER A 100 1.28 5.25 2.50
CA SER A 100 1.79 4.36 3.55
C SER A 100 1.34 2.91 3.38
N LEU A 101 0.09 2.68 2.95
CA LEU A 101 -0.39 1.33 2.65
C LEU A 101 0.33 0.76 1.43
N MET A 102 0.46 1.54 0.36
CA MET A 102 1.17 1.13 -0.86
C MET A 102 2.64 0.85 -0.57
N GLY A 103 3.28 1.63 0.31
CA GLY A 103 4.63 1.35 0.79
C GLY A 103 4.75 0.00 1.51
N ALA A 104 3.80 -0.32 2.38
CA ALA A 104 3.76 -1.60 3.10
C ALA A 104 3.53 -2.80 2.15
N GLU A 105 2.59 -2.69 1.21
CA GLU A 105 2.33 -3.72 0.19
C GLU A 105 3.54 -3.93 -0.73
N ALA A 106 4.15 -2.83 -1.19
CA ALA A 106 5.35 -2.90 -2.03
C ALA A 106 6.54 -3.52 -1.27
N ALA A 107 6.69 -3.21 0.01
CA ALA A 107 7.73 -3.81 0.85
C ALA A 107 7.53 -5.33 1.02
N MET A 108 6.28 -5.78 1.23
CA MET A 108 5.96 -7.21 1.29
C MET A 108 6.30 -7.92 -0.02
N LYS A 109 5.84 -7.38 -1.16
CA LYS A 109 6.09 -7.96 -2.49
C LYS A 109 7.58 -8.00 -2.86
N ALA A 110 8.34 -6.97 -2.47
CA ALA A 110 9.78 -6.92 -2.67
C ALA A 110 10.50 -7.95 -1.79
N ALA A 111 10.11 -8.10 -0.51
CA ALA A 111 10.66 -9.10 0.37
C ALA A 111 10.41 -10.54 -0.14
N GLU A 112 9.18 -10.83 -0.59
CA GLU A 112 8.85 -12.13 -1.20
C GLU A 112 9.69 -12.43 -2.45
N ALA A 113 9.89 -11.43 -3.33
CA ALA A 113 10.74 -11.59 -4.51
C ALA A 113 12.22 -11.85 -4.16
N ARG A 114 12.73 -11.21 -3.10
CA ARG A 114 14.09 -11.46 -2.60
C ARG A 114 14.25 -12.89 -2.08
N PHE A 115 13.27 -13.39 -1.34
CA PHE A 115 13.30 -14.77 -0.84
C PHE A 115 13.23 -15.80 -1.97
N GLU A 116 12.40 -15.55 -3.00
CA GLU A 116 12.34 -16.44 -4.17
C GLU A 116 13.68 -16.47 -4.92
N LEU A 117 14.30 -15.30 -5.12
CA LEU A 117 15.59 -15.21 -5.81
C LEU A 117 16.68 -15.96 -5.05
N SER A 118 16.74 -15.74 -3.73
CA SER A 118 17.75 -16.37 -2.88
C SER A 118 17.59 -17.90 -2.84
N ALA A 119 16.34 -18.38 -2.79
CA ALA A 119 16.05 -19.82 -2.84
C ALA A 119 16.52 -20.45 -4.16
N ARG A 120 16.32 -19.79 -5.31
CA ARG A 120 16.80 -20.28 -6.62
C ARG A 120 18.32 -20.24 -6.76
N GLN A 121 18.99 -19.32 -6.05
CA GLN A 121 20.45 -19.25 -5.99
C GLN A 121 21.07 -20.25 -5.01
N GLY A 122 20.25 -21.10 -4.36
CA GLY A 122 20.71 -22.11 -3.40
C GLY A 122 21.01 -21.54 -2.00
N ASN A 123 20.66 -20.29 -1.73
CA ASN A 123 20.83 -19.64 -0.44
C ASN A 123 19.47 -19.21 0.10
N ASP A 124 18.74 -20.14 0.74
CA ASP A 124 17.40 -19.83 1.22
C ASP A 124 17.43 -18.84 2.40
N HIS A 125 17.29 -17.56 2.10
CA HIS A 125 17.19 -16.50 3.11
C HIS A 125 15.93 -16.63 3.97
N ARG A 126 14.93 -17.40 3.56
CA ARG A 126 13.77 -17.68 4.42
C ARG A 126 14.14 -18.57 5.59
N ALA A 127 15.13 -19.46 5.42
CA ALA A 127 15.67 -20.31 6.48
C ALA A 127 16.68 -19.61 7.41
N THR A 128 17.02 -18.34 7.14
CA THR A 128 17.94 -17.59 8.02
C THR A 128 17.25 -17.17 9.32
N PRO A 129 17.93 -17.27 10.48
CA PRO A 129 17.34 -16.88 11.75
C PRO A 129 17.00 -15.37 11.73
N GLY A 130 15.73 -15.04 11.99
CA GLY A 130 15.21 -13.67 12.02
C GLY A 130 14.42 -13.23 10.79
N SER A 131 14.41 -14.01 9.70
CA SER A 131 13.57 -13.78 8.51
C SER A 131 12.08 -13.69 8.86
N ASP A 132 11.59 -14.59 9.72
CA ASP A 132 10.19 -14.65 10.16
C ASP A 132 9.76 -13.36 10.86
N ARG A 133 10.64 -12.77 11.67
CA ARG A 133 10.36 -11.51 12.37
C ARG A 133 10.21 -10.35 11.38
N ILE A 134 11.01 -10.33 10.32
CA ILE A 134 10.92 -9.30 9.28
C ILE A 134 9.59 -9.43 8.54
N ILE A 135 9.24 -10.64 8.09
CA ILE A 135 7.97 -10.90 7.40
C ILE A 135 6.77 -10.54 8.28
N GLU A 136 6.82 -10.91 9.56
CA GLU A 136 5.74 -10.58 10.49
C GLU A 136 5.62 -9.07 10.70
N SER A 137 6.75 -8.35 10.82
CA SER A 137 6.72 -6.88 10.94
C SER A 137 6.13 -6.18 9.71
N LEU A 138 6.42 -6.68 8.50
CA LEU A 138 5.86 -6.16 7.25
C LEU A 138 4.37 -6.46 7.15
N ARG A 139 3.97 -7.67 7.56
CA ARG A 139 2.57 -8.11 7.59
C ARG A 139 1.75 -7.29 8.57
N ASP A 140 2.28 -7.02 9.76
CA ASP A 140 1.63 -6.20 10.77
C ASP A 140 1.48 -4.75 10.29
N SER A 141 2.53 -4.18 9.69
CA SER A 141 2.47 -2.85 9.08
C SER A 141 1.38 -2.74 8.00
N ARG A 142 1.27 -3.74 7.12
CA ARG A 142 0.22 -3.82 6.10
C ARG A 142 -1.17 -3.94 6.73
N ARG A 143 -1.33 -4.84 7.71
CA ARG A 143 -2.61 -5.04 8.42
C ARG A 143 -3.07 -3.75 9.10
N ASN A 144 -2.16 -3.06 9.79
CA ASN A 144 -2.46 -1.79 10.43
C ASN A 144 -2.89 -0.71 9.42
N GLY A 145 -2.24 -0.63 8.25
CA GLY A 145 -2.65 0.27 7.17
C GLY A 145 -4.07 0.01 6.68
N TRP A 146 -4.45 -1.26 6.49
CA TRP A 146 -5.82 -1.65 6.12
C TRP A 146 -6.85 -1.33 7.20
N LEU A 147 -6.50 -1.52 8.47
CA LEU A 147 -7.36 -1.15 9.60
C LEU A 147 -7.63 0.36 9.63
N GLN A 148 -6.59 1.19 9.45
CA GLN A 148 -6.74 2.65 9.42
C GLN A 148 -7.64 3.12 8.28
N ILE A 149 -7.52 2.54 7.07
CA ILE A 149 -8.41 2.88 5.94
C ILE A 149 -9.84 2.47 6.25
N THR A 150 -10.05 1.27 6.80
CA THR A 150 -11.39 0.77 7.14
C THR A 150 -12.07 1.66 8.19
N LEU A 151 -11.33 2.03 9.24
CA LEU A 151 -11.80 2.95 10.28
C LEU A 151 -12.09 4.35 9.69
N GLY A 152 -11.21 4.89 8.85
CA GLY A 152 -11.42 6.16 8.19
C GLY A 152 -12.66 6.17 7.28
N LEU A 153 -12.87 5.11 6.51
CA LEU A 153 -14.08 4.95 5.68
C LEU A 153 -15.33 4.86 6.53
N PHE A 154 -15.27 4.15 7.66
CA PHE A 154 -16.39 4.04 8.58
C PHE A 154 -16.72 5.39 9.24
N ALA A 155 -15.71 6.17 9.64
CA ALA A 155 -15.90 7.52 10.17
C ALA A 155 -16.56 8.45 9.13
N ILE A 156 -16.06 8.45 7.88
CA ILE A 156 -16.67 9.20 6.77
C ILE A 156 -18.11 8.73 6.50
N GLY A 157 -18.35 7.41 6.59
CA GLY A 157 -19.68 6.82 6.47
C GLY A 157 -20.64 7.35 7.53
N MET A 158 -20.20 7.46 8.77
CA MET A 158 -20.99 8.03 9.87
C MET A 158 -21.22 9.53 9.72
N MET A 159 -20.22 10.30 9.28
CA MET A 159 -20.41 11.72 8.95
C MET A 159 -21.43 11.90 7.83
N THR A 160 -21.38 11.03 6.82
CA THR A 160 -22.35 11.04 5.70
C THR A 160 -23.75 10.64 6.18
N PHE A 161 -23.85 9.65 7.07
CA PHE A 161 -25.11 9.23 7.67
C PHE A 161 -25.77 10.36 8.46
N SER A 162 -24.98 11.19 9.14
CA SER A 162 -25.47 12.37 9.86
C SER A 162 -26.28 13.31 8.94
N ILE A 163 -25.82 13.54 7.70
CA ILE A 163 -26.46 14.46 6.73
C ILE A 163 -27.92 14.09 6.42
N PHE A 164 -28.26 12.80 6.46
CA PHE A 164 -29.62 12.33 6.19
C PHE A 164 -30.60 12.57 7.35
N ASN A 165 -30.09 12.95 8.52
CA ASN A 165 -30.88 13.19 9.72
C ASN A 165 -31.09 14.70 9.94
N GLU A 166 -32.16 15.04 10.67
CA GLU A 166 -32.39 16.42 11.09
C GLU A 166 -31.24 16.93 11.96
N LYS A 167 -30.82 18.17 11.72
CA LYS A 167 -29.72 18.81 12.45
C LYS A 167 -30.05 18.86 13.95
N ALA A 168 -29.06 18.55 14.79
CA ALA A 168 -29.18 18.50 16.25
C ALA A 168 -30.17 17.46 16.82
N SER A 169 -30.69 16.56 15.98
CA SER A 169 -31.40 15.36 16.46
C SER A 169 -30.46 14.40 17.20
N ILE A 170 -31.02 13.47 17.95
CA ILE A 170 -30.23 12.48 18.67
C ILE A 170 -29.43 11.59 17.71
N SER A 171 -30.01 11.22 16.57
CA SER A 171 -29.32 10.42 15.53
C SER A 171 -28.18 11.19 14.87
N TRP A 172 -28.36 12.49 14.61
CA TRP A 172 -27.31 13.39 14.12
C TRP A 172 -26.09 13.41 15.06
N ASN A 173 -26.34 13.67 16.35
CA ASN A 173 -25.29 13.77 17.36
C ASN A 173 -24.58 12.42 17.57
N MET A 174 -25.32 11.32 17.63
CA MET A 174 -24.73 9.98 17.79
C MET A 174 -23.85 9.59 16.61
N ALA A 175 -24.27 9.88 15.37
CA ALA A 175 -23.47 9.61 14.18
C ALA A 175 -22.14 10.38 14.20
N LEU A 176 -22.17 11.66 14.58
CA LEU A 176 -20.95 12.48 14.70
C LEU A 176 -20.08 12.05 15.88
N LEU A 177 -20.65 11.66 17.02
CA LEU A 177 -19.89 11.13 18.16
C LEU A 177 -19.14 9.83 17.79
N ILE A 178 -19.80 8.93 17.06
CA ILE A 178 -19.16 7.70 16.58
C ILE A 178 -18.02 8.05 15.60
N ALA A 179 -18.25 8.97 14.67
CA ALA A 179 -17.19 9.43 13.75
C ALA A 179 -15.99 10.05 14.51
N MET A 180 -16.27 10.80 15.58
CA MET A 180 -15.28 11.45 16.43
C MET A 180 -14.42 10.46 17.24
N VAL A 181 -15.00 9.35 17.70
CA VAL A 181 -14.26 8.32 18.47
C VAL A 181 -13.39 7.45 17.56
N ILE A 182 -13.80 7.29 16.30
CA ILE A 182 -13.13 6.41 15.33
C ILE A 182 -12.01 7.13 14.57
N GLY A 183 -12.15 8.44 14.35
CA GLY A 183 -11.11 9.31 13.79
C GLY A 183 -9.97 9.55 14.78
#